data_AF-A0A6J4T878-F1
#
_entry.id   AF-A0A6J4T878-F1
#
_cell.length_a   1.000
_cell.length_b   1.000
_cell.length_c   1.000
_cell.angle_alpha   90.00
_cell.angle_beta   90.00
_cell.angle_gamma   90.00
#
_symmetry.space_group_name_H-M   'P 1'
#
loop_
_entity.id
_entity.type
_entity.pdbx_description
1 polymer ?
#
loop_
_entity_poly.entity_id
_entity_poly.type
_entity_poly.pdbx_seq_one_letter_code
_entity_poly.pdbx_strand_id
1 'polypeptide(L)' 'RTPLAPGMCFSNEPGLYLPGKFGIRLEDCFYVTPAGPRYFSQPPPSLDKPFG' A
#
# COMPACT_ATOMS: atom_id res chain seq x y z
N ARG A 1 -12.68 -17.28 6.03
CA ARG A 1 -11.52 -16.37 6.19
C ARG A 1 -10.35 -17.02 5.46
N THR A 2 -9.59 -16.26 4.66
CA THR A 2 -8.44 -16.79 3.92
C THR A 2 -7.17 -16.29 4.60
N PRO A 3 -6.35 -17.16 5.21
CA PRO A 3 -5.07 -16.76 5.78
C PRO A 3 -4.10 -16.28 4.70
N LEU A 4 -3.25 -15.31 5.03
CA LEU A 4 -2.13 -14.92 4.17
C LEU A 4 -1.10 -16.05 4.12
N ALA A 5 -0.59 -16.34 2.92
CA ALA A 5 0.47 -17.33 2.70
C ALA A 5 1.64 -16.71 1.92
N PRO A 6 2.88 -17.17 2.13
CA PRO A 6 4.04 -16.71 1.38
C PRO A 6 3.83 -16.80 -0.14
N GLY A 7 4.28 -15.79 -0.87
CA GLY A 7 4.13 -15.67 -2.32
C GLY A 7 2.84 -15.01 -2.80
N MET A 8 1.85 -14.79 -1.93
CA MET A 8 0.67 -13.98 -2.27
C MET A 8 1.05 -12.50 -2.42
N CYS A 9 0.45 -11.82 -3.40
CA CYS A 9 0.66 -10.40 -3.69
C CYS A 9 -0.64 -9.62 -3.54
N PHE A 10 -0.56 -8.42 -2.96
CA PHE A 10 -1.72 -7.55 -2.71
C PHE A 10 -1.35 -6.07 -2.89
N SER A 11 -2.34 -5.24 -3.18
CA SER A 11 -2.26 -3.79 -3.01
C SER A 11 -2.51 -3.41 -1.54
N ASN A 12 -1.79 -2.41 -1.05
CA ASN A 12 -2.08 -1.67 0.17
C ASN A 12 -2.46 -0.25 -0.23
N GLU A 13 -3.76 0.02 -0.35
CA GLU A 13 -4.27 1.23 -0.99
C GLU A 13 -5.44 1.92 -0.25
N PRO A 14 -5.34 2.17 1.07
CA PRO A 14 -6.41 2.85 1.79
C PRO A 14 -6.58 4.29 1.28
N GLY A 15 -7.77 4.59 0.77
CA GLY A 15 -8.15 5.92 0.33
C GLY A 15 -8.87 6.73 1.41
N LEU A 16 -8.49 7.99 1.58
CA LEU A 16 -9.21 9.00 2.34
C LEU A 16 -9.94 9.92 1.37
N TYR A 17 -11.25 10.05 1.52
CA TYR A 17 -12.09 10.81 0.60
C TYR A 17 -12.88 11.87 1.35
N LEU A 18 -12.84 13.11 0.85
CA LEU A 18 -13.67 14.22 1.29
C LEU A 18 -14.68 14.55 0.18
N PRO A 19 -15.94 14.09 0.31
CA PRO A 19 -16.94 14.22 -0.74
C PRO A 19 -17.11 15.66 -1.25
N GLY A 20 -17.16 15.81 -2.57
CA GLY A 20 -17.27 17.12 -3.23
C GLY A 20 -16.01 17.98 -3.20
N LYS A 21 -14.89 17.49 -2.64
CA LYS A 21 -13.60 18.21 -2.64
C LYS A 21 -12.50 17.42 -3.33
N PHE A 22 -11.93 16.41 -2.66
CA PHE A 22 -10.82 15.61 -3.18
C PHE A 22 -10.71 14.27 -2.44
N GLY A 23 -9.87 13.40 -2.96
CA GLY A 23 -9.42 12.17 -2.29
C GLY A 23 -7.91 12.04 -2.34
N ILE A 24 -7.36 11.34 -1.36
CA ILE A 24 -5.94 10.99 -1.28
C ILE A 24 -5.87 9.47 -1.13
N ARG A 25 -5.10 8.82 -2.00
CA ARG A 25 -4.81 7.38 -1.91
C ARG A 25 -3.32 7.20 -2.13
N LEU A 26 -2.67 6.52 -1.19
CA LEU A 26 -1.33 5.97 -1.37
C LEU A 26 -1.51 4.49 -1.68
N GLU A 27 -0.89 4.01 -2.74
CA GLU A 27 -0.97 2.63 -3.18
C GLU A 27 0.44 2.08 -3.36
N ASP A 28 0.74 1.03 -2.62
CA ASP A 28 1.94 0.23 -2.79
C ASP A 28 1.56 -1.25 -2.78
N CYS A 29 2.15 -2.03 -3.67
CA CYS A 29 1.99 -3.47 -3.65
C CYS A 29 2.99 -4.10 -2.67
N PHE A 30 2.59 -5.18 -2.02
CA PHE A 30 3.47 -6.03 -1.24
C PHE A 30 3.27 -7.52 -1.57
N TYR A 31 4.28 -8.31 -1.25
CA TYR A 31 4.21 -9.77 -1.27
C TYR A 31 4.50 -10.32 0.13
N VAL A 32 3.83 -11.42 0.47
CA VAL A 32 4.01 -12.08 1.77
C VAL A 32 5.27 -12.95 1.71
N THR A 33 6.15 -12.82 2.71
CA THR A 33 7.30 -13.71 2.93
C THR A 33 7.11 -14.49 4.24
N PRO A 34 7.93 -15.54 4.50
CA PRO A 34 7.91 -16.23 5.79
C PRO A 34 8.17 -15.32 7.01
N ALA A 35 8.84 -14.18 6.82
CA ALA A 35 9.17 -13.22 7.88
C ALA A 35 8.19 -12.03 7.97
N GLY A 36 7.15 -11.99 7.12
CA GLY A 36 6.21 -10.87 7.02
C GLY A 36 6.12 -10.29 5.60
N PRO A 37 5.27 -9.27 5.37
CA PRO A 37 5.12 -8.64 4.07
C PRO A 37 6.37 -7.82 3.68
N ARG A 38 6.68 -7.78 2.40
CA ARG A 38 7.69 -6.88 1.81
C ARG A 38 7.07 -6.10 0.67
N TYR A 39 7.28 -4.79 0.67
CA TYR A 39 6.82 -3.95 -0.43
C TYR A 39 7.63 -4.19 -1.71
N PHE A 40 6.97 -3.99 -2.86
CA PHE A 40 7.63 -3.92 -4.17
C PHE A 40 8.27 -2.55 -4.41
N SER A 41 7.65 -1.49 -3.90
CA SER A 41 8.09 -0.09 -3.92
C SER A 41 8.32 0.42 -2.49
N GLN A 42 8.93 1.59 -2.31
CA GLN A 42 8.92 2.26 -1.02
C GLN A 42 7.80 3.33 -1.04
N PRO A 43 7.00 3.43 0.03
CA PRO A 43 5.94 4.44 0.12
C PRO A 43 6.51 5.86 0.26
N PRO A 44 5.82 6.88 -0.26
CA PRO A 44 6.30 8.25 -0.21
C PRO A 44 6.43 8.76 1.23
N PRO A 45 7.53 9.46 1.58
CA PRO A 45 7.74 9.98 2.93
C PRO A 45 6.89 11.21 3.24
N SER A 46 6.40 11.94 2.22
CA SER A 46 5.54 13.11 2.41
C SER A 46 4.76 13.48 1.15
N LEU A 47 3.80 14.39 1.29
CA LEU A 47 2.99 14.92 0.19
C LEU A 47 3.85 15.61 -0.89
N ASP A 48 4.85 16.40 -0.47
CA ASP A 48 5.73 17.14 -1.38
C ASP A 48 6.88 16.29 -1.95
N LYS A 49 7.03 15.04 -1.47
CA LYS A 49 8.03 14.08 -1.94
C LYS A 49 7.32 12.77 -2.29
N PRO A 50 6.64 12.71 -3.45
CA PRO A 50 5.75 11.60 -3.81
C PRO A 50 6.47 10.32 -4.26
N PHE A 51 7.80 10.34 -4.31
CA PHE A 51 8.64 9.20 -4.65
C PHE A 51 9.66 8.97 -3.53
N GLY A 52 9.98 7.71 -3.28
CA GLY A 52 11.00 7.30 -2.32
C GLY A 52 10.80 5.85 -2.04
#